data_AF-A0A355F229-F1
#
_entry.id   AF-A0A355F229-F1
#
_cell.length_a   1.000
_cell.length_b   1.000
_cell.length_c   1.000
_cell.angle_alpha   90.00
_cell.angle_beta   90.00
_cell.angle_gamma   90.00
#
_symmetry.space_group_name_H-M   'P 1'
#
loop_
_entity.id
_entity.type
_entity.pdbx_description
1 polymer ?
#
loop_
_entity_poly.entity_id
_entity_poly.type
_entity_poly.pdbx_seq_one_letter_code
_entity_poly.pdbx_strand_id
1 'polypeptide(L)' 'DALFDLGGSSLLAIQMLSRVKQGFGVEVSLRRLLAAPTIAGLAVEIERLAAEE' A
#
# COMPACT_ATOMS: atom_id res chain seq x y z
N ASP A 1 -5.11 -2.80 13.51
CA ASP A 1 -3.79 -2.55 12.91
C ASP A 1 -3.90 -1.80 11.60
N ALA A 2 -4.43 -0.58 11.63
CA ALA A 2 -4.27 0.32 10.52
C ALA A 2 -2.95 1.10 10.68
N LEU A 3 -2.32 1.46 9.55
CA LEU A 3 -1.04 2.17 9.56
C LEU A 3 -1.04 3.40 10.48
N PHE A 4 -2.13 4.18 10.48
CA PHE A 4 -2.26 5.41 11.28
C PHE A 4 -2.60 5.15 12.74
N ASP A 5 -3.34 4.08 13.04
CA ASP A 5 -3.67 3.69 14.42
C ASP A 5 -2.41 3.25 15.20
N LEU A 6 -1.38 2.81 14.47
CA LEU A 6 -0.09 2.39 15.01
C LEU A 6 0.97 3.51 15.04
N GLY A 7 0.57 4.77 14.84
CA GLY A 7 1.48 5.92 14.82
C GLY A 7 2.18 6.16 13.47
N GLY A 8 1.71 5.52 12.40
CA GLY A 8 2.16 5.79 11.04
C GLY A 8 1.87 7.22 10.60
N SER A 9 2.69 7.73 9.69
CA SER A 9 2.58 9.08 9.13
C SER A 9 2.47 9.05 7.61
N SER A 10 2.07 10.17 7.01
CA SER A 10 2.02 10.32 5.54
C SER A 10 3.37 10.05 4.89
N LEU A 11 4.49 10.37 5.57
CA LEU A 11 5.83 10.06 5.07
C LEU A 11 6.09 8.55 5.05
N LEU A 12 5.70 7.83 6.11
CA LEU A 12 5.80 6.37 6.16
C LEU A 12 4.92 5.71 5.09
N ALA A 13 3.72 6.25 4.86
CA ALA A 13 2.85 5.79 3.77
C ALA A 13 3.52 5.95 2.39
N ILE A 14 4.10 7.13 2.10
CA ILE A 14 4.81 7.37 0.84
C ILE A 14 6.02 6.44 0.69
N GLN A 15 6.83 6.27 1.74
CA GLN A 15 7.97 5.36 1.72
C GLN A 15 7.57 3.90 1.49
N MET A 16 6.47 3.47 2.11
CA MET A 16 5.90 2.14 1.92
C MET A 16 5.46 1.93 0.47
N LEU A 17 4.72 2.88 -0.11
CA LEU A 17 4.28 2.80 -1.52
C LEU A 17 5.47 2.74 -2.49
N SER A 18 6.54 3.50 -2.22
CA SER A 18 7.78 3.43 -3.00
C SER A 18 8.41 2.03 -2.95
N ARG A 19 8.45 1.39 -1.77
CA ARG A 19 8.97 0.02 -1.61
C ARG A 19 8.09 -1.02 -2.31
N VAL A 20 6.77 -0.84 -2.27
CA VAL A 20 5.84 -1.71 -3.01
C VAL A 20 6.13 -1.68 -4.50
N LYS A 21 6.28 -0.47 -5.07
CA LYS A 21 6.65 -0.31 -6.48
C LYS A 21 7.98 -0.99 -6.83
N GLN A 22 8.99 -0.82 -5.99
CA GLN A 22 10.31 -1.44 -6.22
C GLN A 22 10.30 -2.96 -6.07
N GLY A 23 9.50 -3.49 -5.13
CA GLY A 23 9.47 -4.93 -4.81
C GLY A 23 8.54 -5.75 -5.70
N PHE A 24 7.43 -5.15 -6.14
CA PHE A 24 6.36 -5.87 -6.86
C PHE A 24 6.13 -5.34 -8.27
N GLY A 25 6.80 -4.26 -8.69
CA GLY A 25 6.60 -3.65 -10.02
C GLY A 25 5.32 -2.82 -10.16
N VAL A 26 4.37 -2.93 -9.21
CA VAL A 26 3.05 -2.28 -9.29
C VAL A 26 2.99 -0.95 -8.54
N GLU A 27 2.21 -0.01 -9.08
CA GLU A 27 1.99 1.30 -8.46
C GLU A 27 0.66 1.38 -7.72
N VAL A 28 0.71 1.35 -6.39
CA VAL A 28 -0.46 1.53 -5.53
C VAL A 28 -0.64 3.00 -5.19
N SER A 29 -1.81 3.56 -5.50
CA SER A 29 -2.12 4.96 -5.13
C SER A 29 -2.37 5.12 -3.63
N LEU A 30 -2.06 6.29 -3.07
CA LEU A 30 -2.36 6.63 -1.68
C LEU A 30 -3.86 6.51 -1.35
N ARG A 31 -4.75 6.79 -2.32
CA ARG A 31 -6.20 6.63 -2.16
C ARG A 31 -6.58 5.17 -1.90
N ARG A 32 -6.00 4.23 -2.64
CA ARG A 32 -6.26 2.78 -2.44
C ARG A 32 -5.73 2.30 -1.10
N LEU A 33 -4.54 2.77 -0.70
CA LEU A 33 -4.00 2.50 0.64
C LEU A 33 -4.94 3.00 1.75
N LEU A 34 -5.48 4.21 1.62
CA LEU A 34 -6.39 4.78 2.62
C LEU A 34 -7.75 4.10 2.65
N ALA A 35 -8.20 3.50 1.54
CA ALA A 35 -9.45 2.74 1.48
C ALA A 35 -9.34 1.40 2.24
N ALA A 36 -8.14 0.82 2.29
CA ALA A 36 -7.86 -0.40 3.04
C ALA A 36 -6.54 -0.25 3.81
N PRO A 37 -6.52 0.50 4.93
CA PRO A 37 -5.29 0.95 5.60
C PRO A 37 -4.60 -0.13 6.43
N THR A 38 -4.79 -1.40 6.08
CA THR A 38 -4.21 -2.57 6.73
C THR A 38 -3.24 -3.27 5.78
N ILE A 39 -2.29 -4.04 6.32
CA ILE A 39 -1.35 -4.81 5.49
C ILE A 39 -2.09 -5.84 4.62
N ALA A 40 -3.13 -6.48 5.16
CA ALA A 40 -3.94 -7.43 4.40
C ALA A 40 -4.69 -6.76 3.23
N GLY A 41 -5.28 -5.59 3.47
CA GLY A 41 -5.95 -4.82 2.42
C GLY A 41 -4.99 -4.35 1.32
N LEU A 42 -3.79 -3.90 1.72
CA LEU A 42 -2.74 -3.52 0.78
C LEU A 42 -2.26 -4.72 -0.06
N ALA A 43 -2.11 -5.90 0.53
CA ALA A 43 -1.69 -7.11 -0.18
C ALA A 43 -2.68 -7.49 -1.30
N VAL A 44 -3.98 -7.45 -1.00
CA VAL A 44 -5.03 -7.71 -2.01
C VAL A 44 -4.96 -6.71 -3.17
N GLU A 45 -4.70 -5.43 -2.91
CA GLU A 45 -4.55 -4.44 -3.99
C GLU A 45 -3.29 -4.65 -4.83
N ILE A 46 -2.20 -5.12 -4.23
CA ILE A 46 -0.96 -5.48 -4.93
C ILE A 46 -1.21 -6.68 -5.85
N GLU A 47 -1.83 -7.74 -5.33
CA GLU A 47 -2.16 -8.95 -6.10
C GLU A 47 -3.08 -8.62 -7.28
N ARG A 48 -4.09 -7.77 -7.06
CA ARG A 48 -5.00 -7.33 -8.12
C ARG A 48 -4.25 -6.59 -9.23
N LEU A 49 -3.40 -5.63 -8.87
CA LEU A 49 -2.62 -4.86 -9.86
C LEU A 49 -1.63 -5.73 -10.62
N ALA A 50 -0.98 -6.69 -9.94
CA ALA A 50 -0.02 -7.60 -10.56
C ALA A 50 -0.70 -8.60 -11.52
N ALA A 51 -1.98 -8.90 -11.31
CA ALA A 51 -2.77 -9.75 -12.20
C ALA A 51 -3.39 -8.99 -13.40
N GLU A 52 -3.37 -7.66 -13.38
CA GLU A 52 -3.86 -6.79 -14.47
C GLU A 52 -2.77 -6.53 -15.55
N GLU A 53 -1.51 -6.93 -15.31
CA GLU A 53 -0.37 -6.92 -16.26
C GLU A 53 -0.20 -8.27 -17.00
#